data_AF-A0A8T4W849-F1
#
_entry.id   AF-A0A8T4W849-F1
#
_cell.length_a   1.000
_cell.length_b   1.000
_cell.length_c   1.000
_cell.angle_alpha   90.00
_cell.angle_beta   90.00
_cell.angle_gamma   90.00
#
_symmetry.space_group_name_H-M   'P 1'
#
loop_
_entity.id
_entity.type
_entity.pdbx_description
1 polymer ?
#
loop_
_entity_poly.entity_id
_entity_poly.type
_entity_poly.pdbx_seq_one_letter_code
_entity_poly.pdbx_strand_id
1 'polypeptide(L)'
;MSKKPNVVSNASPLIYLAKVGQLQLLRDNYGEILIPKEVLQETGRSKGSPDAILIASAVDDGWVHIEDSEPPKGYRLSESAGIQIGEAAAILLAREKTALLLIDDKMGRSAAEILGVPCLGTIGALLEGLYNSTLDYDEFVALLDRMIDSGFRLDSKVYRRAMNMAKSLGKK
;
A
#
# COMPACT_ATOMS: atom_id res chain seq x y z
N MET A 1 10.82 -6.65 22.85
CA MET A 1 9.59 -6.26 22.13
C MET A 1 10.02 -5.34 21.00
N SER A 2 10.22 -5.88 19.80
CA SER A 2 10.66 -5.08 18.65
C SER A 2 9.58 -4.06 18.33
N LYS A 3 9.92 -2.76 18.38
CA LYS A 3 9.08 -1.68 17.87
C LYS A 3 8.63 -2.10 16.47
N LYS A 4 7.33 -2.35 16.25
CA LYS A 4 6.81 -2.60 14.90
C LYS A 4 7.24 -1.40 14.04
N PRO A 5 7.82 -1.62 12.84
CA PRO A 5 8.11 -0.51 11.96
C PRO A 5 6.79 0.21 11.66
N ASN A 6 6.78 1.54 11.80
CA ASN A 6 5.66 2.34 11.33
C ASN A 6 5.46 2.03 9.84
N VAL A 7 4.22 1.89 9.37
CA VAL A 7 3.94 1.64 7.96
C VAL A 7 3.25 2.86 7.40
N VAL A 8 3.75 3.36 6.27
CA VAL A 8 3.14 4.45 5.52
C VAL A 8 2.57 3.89 4.23
N SER A 9 1.35 4.25 3.85
CA SER A 9 0.76 3.81 2.59
C SER A 9 0.58 4.93 1.59
N ASN A 10 0.87 4.64 0.31
CA ASN A 10 0.33 5.39 -0.82
C ASN A 10 -1.17 5.04 -1.03
N ALA A 11 -1.83 5.76 -1.95
CA ALA A 11 -3.24 5.55 -2.27
C ALA A 11 -3.51 4.19 -2.91
N SER A 12 -2.65 3.70 -3.82
CA SER A 12 -2.93 2.48 -4.59
C SER A 12 -3.15 1.23 -3.73
N PRO A 13 -2.33 0.91 -2.71
CA PRO A 13 -2.61 -0.22 -1.82
C PRO A 13 -3.96 -0.12 -1.10
N LEU A 14 -4.32 1.07 -0.60
CA LEU A 14 -5.59 1.30 0.08
C LEU A 14 -6.76 1.07 -0.88
N ILE A 15 -6.69 1.67 -2.07
CA ILE A 15 -7.75 1.60 -3.08
C ILE A 15 -7.97 0.16 -3.54
N TYR A 16 -6.91 -0.56 -3.92
CA TYR A 16 -7.07 -1.89 -4.48
C TYR A 16 -7.48 -2.92 -3.44
N LEU A 17 -6.97 -2.84 -2.20
CA LEU A 17 -7.42 -3.71 -1.12
C LEU A 17 -8.88 -3.40 -0.74
N ALA A 18 -9.28 -2.14 -0.70
CA ALA A 18 -10.67 -1.76 -0.48
C ALA A 18 -11.60 -2.28 -1.59
N LYS A 19 -11.20 -2.16 -2.87
CA LYS A 19 -11.96 -2.69 -4.02
C LYS A 19 -12.22 -4.19 -3.95
N VAL A 20 -11.29 -4.97 -3.41
CA VAL A 20 -11.47 -6.43 -3.25
C VAL A 20 -12.00 -6.84 -1.88
N GLY A 21 -12.37 -5.87 -1.03
CA GLY A 21 -12.95 -6.11 0.29
C GLY A 21 -11.93 -6.60 1.33
N GLN A 22 -10.65 -6.31 1.15
CA GLN A 22 -9.54 -6.76 2.01
C GLN A 22 -8.70 -5.61 2.59
N LEU A 23 -9.29 -4.42 2.75
CA LEU A 23 -8.60 -3.30 3.39
C LEU A 23 -8.11 -3.66 4.82
N GLN A 24 -8.91 -4.46 5.54
CA GLN A 24 -8.61 -4.94 6.89
C GLN A 24 -7.30 -5.74 6.98
N LEU A 25 -6.84 -6.35 5.89
CA LEU A 25 -5.56 -7.07 5.86
C LEU A 25 -4.38 -6.17 6.29
N LEU A 26 -4.42 -4.87 5.97
CA LEU A 26 -3.38 -3.94 6.39
C LEU A 26 -3.36 -3.78 7.92
N ARG A 27 -4.53 -3.71 8.55
CA ARG A 27 -4.64 -3.66 10.01
C ARG A 27 -4.16 -4.96 10.64
N ASP A 28 -4.48 -6.10 10.05
CA ASP A 28 -4.06 -7.40 10.59
C ASP A 28 -2.54 -7.58 10.49
N ASN A 29 -1.93 -7.15 9.37
CA ASN A 29 -0.48 -7.24 9.17
C ASN A 29 0.31 -6.22 10.02
N TYR A 30 -0.19 -4.98 10.12
CA TYR A 30 0.62 -3.85 10.61
C TYR A 30 0.08 -3.23 11.90
N GLY A 31 -1.20 -3.41 12.22
CA GLY A 31 -1.91 -2.78 13.33
C GLY A 31 -2.42 -1.40 12.96
N GLU A 32 -1.51 -0.48 12.65
CA GLU A 32 -1.80 0.90 12.30
C GLU A 32 -1.05 1.29 11.02
N ILE A 33 -1.65 2.20 10.24
CA ILE A 33 -1.10 2.74 9.00
C ILE A 33 -1.10 4.25 9.06
N LEU A 34 -0.03 4.87 8.58
CA LEU A 34 0.07 6.31 8.38
C LEU A 34 -0.16 6.65 6.90
N ILE A 35 -0.87 7.73 6.64
CA ILE A 35 -1.02 8.29 5.28
C ILE A 35 -0.84 9.80 5.33
N PRO A 36 -0.16 10.41 4.34
CA PRO A 36 -0.18 11.86 4.22
C PRO A 36 -1.56 12.34 3.74
N LYS A 37 -1.92 13.59 4.05
CA LYS A 37 -3.19 14.21 3.60
C LYS A 37 -3.42 14.10 2.09
N GLU A 38 -2.37 14.20 1.29
CA GLU A 38 -2.42 14.11 -0.17
C GLU A 38 -2.90 12.72 -0.62
N VAL A 39 -2.47 11.65 0.05
CA VAL A 39 -2.93 10.28 -0.26
C VAL A 39 -4.42 10.14 0.01
N LEU A 40 -4.92 10.65 1.14
CA LEU A 40 -6.36 10.62 1.43
C LEU A 40 -7.17 11.34 0.34
N GLN A 41 -6.71 12.50 -0.09
CA GLN A 41 -7.37 13.26 -1.16
C GLN A 41 -7.45 12.47 -2.47
N GLU A 42 -6.44 11.66 -2.78
CA GLU A 42 -6.43 10.77 -3.95
C GLU A 42 -7.42 9.63 -3.84
N THR A 43 -7.52 9.00 -2.66
CA THR A 43 -8.52 7.94 -2.40
C THR A 43 -9.95 8.45 -2.52
N GLY A 44 -10.18 9.71 -2.16
CA GLY A 44 -11.49 10.36 -2.21
C GLY A 44 -11.88 10.95 -3.57
N ARG A 45 -11.05 10.84 -4.62
CA ARG A 45 -11.37 11.43 -5.95
C ARG A 45 -12.63 10.83 -6.59
N SER A 46 -12.97 9.60 -6.24
CA SER A 46 -14.23 8.95 -6.60
C SER A 46 -15.26 9.08 -5.47
N LYS A 47 -15.57 10.31 -5.03
CA LYS A 47 -16.47 10.54 -3.88
C LYS A 47 -17.73 9.67 -3.96
N GLY A 48 -17.94 8.83 -2.94
CA GLY A 48 -19.09 7.93 -2.83
C GLY A 48 -18.89 6.53 -3.42
N SER A 49 -17.70 6.22 -3.96
CA SER A 49 -17.38 4.84 -4.35
C SER A 49 -17.21 3.95 -3.11
N PRO A 50 -17.54 2.64 -3.19
CA PRO A 50 -17.44 1.72 -2.04
C PRO A 50 -16.05 1.69 -1.40
N ASP A 51 -14.99 1.76 -2.21
CA ASP A 51 -13.60 1.80 -1.74
C ASP A 51 -13.28 3.08 -0.96
N ALA A 52 -13.76 4.25 -1.41
CA ALA A 52 -13.57 5.50 -0.68
C ALA A 52 -14.30 5.50 0.67
N ILE A 53 -15.49 4.88 0.75
CA ILE A 53 -16.25 4.73 2.00
C ILE A 53 -15.49 3.83 2.99
N LEU A 54 -14.94 2.71 2.53
CA LEU A 54 -14.16 1.81 3.37
C LEU A 54 -12.89 2.48 3.91
N ILE A 55 -12.21 3.27 3.09
CA ILE A 55 -11.00 3.99 3.51
C ILE A 55 -11.35 5.09 4.52
N ALA A 56 -12.45 5.83 4.31
CA ALA A 56 -12.93 6.80 5.29
C ALA A 56 -13.30 6.15 6.63
N SER A 57 -14.00 5.01 6.60
CA SER A 57 -14.31 4.24 7.80
C SER A 57 -13.04 3.80 8.54
N ALA A 58 -11.99 3.39 7.82
CA ALA A 58 -10.72 3.00 8.42
C ALA A 58 -10.01 4.16 9.16
N VAL A 59 -10.19 5.39 8.67
CA VAL A 59 -9.73 6.60 9.36
C VAL A 59 -10.58 6.87 10.60
N ASP A 60 -11.91 6.79 10.46
CA ASP A 60 -12.85 7.02 11.58
C ASP A 60 -12.67 5.97 12.71
N ASP A 61 -12.38 4.72 12.34
CA ASP A 61 -12.05 3.62 13.25
C ASP A 61 -10.67 3.78 13.92
N GLY A 62 -9.87 4.75 13.46
CA GLY A 62 -8.64 5.18 14.12
C GLY A 62 -7.41 4.29 13.90
N TRP A 63 -7.41 3.40 12.91
CA TRP A 63 -6.23 2.59 12.57
C TRP A 63 -5.50 3.04 11.29
N VAL A 64 -6.13 3.92 10.50
CA VAL A 64 -5.47 4.70 9.45
C VAL A 64 -5.34 6.15 9.94
N HIS A 65 -4.11 6.57 10.24
CA HIS A 65 -3.82 7.90 10.74
C HIS A 65 -3.39 8.85 9.61
N ILE A 66 -4.00 10.03 9.59
CA ILE A 66 -3.63 11.08 8.66
C ILE A 66 -2.53 11.93 9.31
N GLU A 67 -1.37 11.98 8.67
CA GLU A 67 -0.24 12.79 9.08
C GLU A 67 -0.11 14.03 8.19
N ASP A 68 0.42 15.10 8.78
CA ASP A 68 0.85 16.26 8.02
C ASP A 68 2.08 15.90 7.16
N SER A 69 2.08 16.41 5.93
CA SER A 69 3.23 16.34 5.03
C SER A 69 4.03 17.65 5.09
N GLU A 70 5.19 17.69 4.43
CA GLU A 70 5.85 18.95 4.09
C GLU A 70 5.59 19.28 2.60
N PRO A 71 4.51 20.03 2.25
CA PRO A 71 4.10 20.20 0.86
C PRO A 71 5.22 20.75 -0.04
N PRO A 72 6.02 21.77 0.37
CA PRO A 72 7.11 22.27 -0.48
C PRO A 72 8.20 21.25 -0.80
N LYS A 73 8.45 20.27 0.09
CA LYS A 73 9.37 19.16 -0.21
C LYS A 73 8.69 18.13 -1.11
N GLY A 74 7.41 17.83 -0.86
CA GLY A 74 6.60 16.94 -1.69
C GLY A 74 6.54 17.39 -3.14
N TYR A 75 6.21 18.66 -3.40
CA TYR A 75 6.17 19.20 -4.77
C TYR A 75 7.51 19.12 -5.50
N ARG A 76 8.62 19.46 -4.82
CA ARG A 76 9.96 19.36 -5.41
C ARG A 76 10.33 17.93 -5.78
N LEU A 77 10.03 16.97 -4.89
CA LEU A 77 10.29 15.56 -5.18
C LEU A 77 9.41 15.07 -6.34
N SER A 78 8.11 15.38 -6.30
CA SER A 78 7.15 15.06 -7.36
C SER A 78 7.62 15.54 -8.74
N GLU A 79 8.04 16.80 -8.85
CA GLU A 79 8.55 17.37 -10.10
C GLU A 79 9.87 16.70 -10.54
N SER A 80 10.84 16.59 -9.62
CA SER A 80 12.17 16.06 -9.95
C SER A 80 12.19 14.58 -10.35
N ALA A 81 11.30 13.77 -9.75
CA ALA A 81 11.22 12.33 -9.97
C ALA A 81 10.12 11.94 -10.98
N GLY A 82 9.26 12.89 -11.38
CA GLY A 82 8.13 12.63 -12.26
C GLY A 82 7.06 11.73 -11.65
N ILE A 83 6.81 11.87 -10.35
CA ILE A 83 5.85 11.05 -9.57
C ILE A 83 4.69 11.89 -9.05
N GLN A 84 3.61 11.25 -8.62
CA GLN A 84 2.44 11.96 -8.11
C GLN A 84 2.74 12.63 -6.75
N ILE A 85 1.98 13.67 -6.41
CA ILE A 85 2.16 14.38 -5.15
C ILE A 85 1.88 13.50 -3.93
N GLY A 86 0.87 12.62 -4.02
CA GLY A 86 0.58 11.62 -2.98
C GLY A 86 1.76 10.66 -2.75
N GLU A 87 2.37 10.18 -3.83
CA GLU A 87 3.55 9.31 -3.78
C GLU A 87 4.75 10.02 -3.15
N ALA A 88 5.04 11.25 -3.59
CA ALA A 88 6.13 12.04 -3.04
C ALA A 88 5.93 12.32 -1.54
N ALA A 89 4.72 12.68 -1.14
CA ALA A 89 4.38 12.91 0.26
C ALA A 89 4.52 11.62 1.09
N ALA A 90 4.08 10.48 0.58
CA ALA A 90 4.18 9.19 1.27
C ALA A 90 5.64 8.75 1.43
N ILE A 91 6.48 8.96 0.41
CA ILE A 91 7.92 8.66 0.49
C ILE A 91 8.61 9.52 1.55
N LEU A 92 8.32 10.82 1.58
CA LEU A 92 8.91 11.74 2.55
C LEU A 92 8.47 11.42 3.98
N LEU A 93 7.17 11.14 4.17
CA LEU A 93 6.64 10.72 5.46
C LEU A 93 7.26 9.39 5.90
N ALA A 94 7.39 8.42 4.99
CA ALA A 94 8.02 7.14 5.30
C ALA A 94 9.48 7.30 5.72
N ARG A 95 10.20 8.19 5.05
CA ARG A 95 11.58 8.53 5.41
C ARG A 95 11.67 9.19 6.79
N GLU A 96 10.80 10.15 7.09
CA GLU A 96 10.76 10.83 8.38
C GLU A 96 10.50 9.84 9.52
N LYS A 97 9.50 8.96 9.35
CA LYS A 97 9.07 8.01 10.37
C LYS A 97 9.93 6.74 10.43
N THR A 98 10.95 6.60 9.57
CA THR A 98 11.74 5.36 9.41
C THR A 98 10.83 4.15 9.18
N ALA A 99 9.89 4.31 8.26
CA ALA A 99 8.76 3.43 8.04
C ALA A 99 8.93 2.56 6.78
N LEU A 100 8.21 1.42 6.75
CA LEU A 100 7.97 0.69 5.51
C LEU A 100 6.94 1.46 4.67
N LEU A 101 7.25 1.69 3.40
CA LEU A 101 6.34 2.33 2.45
C LEU A 101 5.57 1.27 1.63
N LEU A 102 4.24 1.34 1.65
CA LEU A 102 3.38 0.59 0.73
C LEU A 102 3.17 1.41 -0.56
N ILE A 103 3.73 0.94 -1.68
CA ILE A 103 3.66 1.62 -2.97
C ILE A 103 3.79 0.62 -4.15
N ASP A 104 2.87 0.77 -5.11
CA ASP A 104 2.81 -0.10 -6.30
C ASP A 104 3.52 0.50 -7.52
N ASP A 105 3.57 1.83 -7.64
CA ASP A 105 4.12 2.48 -8.83
C ASP A 105 5.63 2.29 -8.95
N LYS A 106 6.10 2.02 -10.16
CA LYS A 106 7.51 1.73 -10.42
C LYS A 106 8.40 2.96 -10.24
N MET A 107 7.97 4.14 -10.71
CA MET A 107 8.74 5.38 -10.57
C MET A 107 8.76 5.82 -9.10
N GLY A 108 7.62 5.72 -8.42
CA GLY A 108 7.52 5.94 -6.97
C GLY A 108 8.45 5.02 -6.17
N ARG A 109 8.48 3.71 -6.46
CA ARG A 109 9.41 2.76 -5.85
C ARG A 109 10.86 3.12 -6.09
N SER A 110 11.24 3.47 -7.32
CA SER A 110 12.61 3.87 -7.64
C SER A 110 13.02 5.15 -6.90
N ALA A 111 12.13 6.14 -6.78
CA ALA A 111 12.38 7.35 -6.00
C ALA A 111 12.57 7.05 -4.50
N ALA A 112 11.74 6.15 -3.94
CA ALA A 112 11.85 5.71 -2.56
C ALA A 112 13.17 4.96 -2.28
N GLU A 113 13.57 4.06 -3.19
CA GLU A 113 14.84 3.32 -3.10
C GLU A 113 16.05 4.26 -3.12
N ILE A 114 16.06 5.28 -4.00
CA ILE A 114 17.12 6.31 -4.04
C ILE A 114 17.21 7.07 -2.71
N LEU A 115 16.07 7.29 -2.04
CA LEU A 115 16.00 7.97 -0.75
C LEU A 115 16.21 7.04 0.46
N GLY A 116 16.51 5.76 0.23
CA GLY A 116 16.77 4.77 1.27
C GLY A 116 15.52 4.31 2.03
N VAL A 117 14.34 4.47 1.44
CA VAL A 117 13.06 4.08 2.05
C VAL A 117 12.71 2.64 1.64
N PRO A 118 12.54 1.71 2.61
CA PRO A 118 12.13 0.35 2.30
C PRO A 118 10.70 0.33 1.74
N CYS A 119 10.46 -0.46 0.70
CA CYS A 119 9.18 -0.50 -0.01
C CYS A 119 8.60 -1.91 -0.14
N LEU A 120 7.28 -1.99 0.02
CA LEU A 120 6.46 -3.17 -0.28
C LEU A 120 5.31 -2.74 -1.22
N GLY A 121 4.90 -3.62 -2.12
CA GLY A 121 3.71 -3.38 -2.96
C GLY A 121 2.49 -4.11 -2.39
N THR A 122 1.31 -3.87 -2.95
CA THR A 122 0.06 -4.51 -2.53
C THR A 122 0.12 -6.03 -2.59
N ILE A 123 0.75 -6.60 -3.62
CA ILE A 123 0.99 -8.05 -3.72
C ILE A 123 1.89 -8.55 -2.60
N GLY A 124 2.87 -7.73 -2.19
CA GLY A 124 3.72 -8.05 -1.04
C GLY A 124 2.91 -8.13 0.25
N ALA A 125 1.98 -7.19 0.47
CA ALA A 125 1.08 -7.22 1.63
C ALA A 125 0.16 -8.46 1.61
N LEU A 126 -0.35 -8.88 0.44
CA LEU A 126 -1.09 -10.15 0.29
C LEU A 126 -0.22 -11.36 0.65
N LEU A 127 1.04 -11.38 0.19
CA LEU A 127 1.99 -12.46 0.52
C LEU A 127 2.34 -12.49 2.02
N GLU A 128 2.42 -11.33 2.67
CA GLU A 128 2.58 -11.26 4.13
C GLU A 128 1.36 -11.82 4.85
N GLY A 129 0.15 -11.58 4.35
CA GLY A 129 -1.06 -12.21 4.87
C GLY A 129 -1.01 -13.73 4.80
N LEU A 130 -0.59 -14.26 3.65
CA LEU A 130 -0.38 -15.70 3.47
C LEU A 130 0.71 -16.25 4.41
N TYR A 131 1.82 -15.53 4.57
CA TYR A 131 2.88 -15.90 5.50
C TYR A 131 2.40 -15.93 6.96
N ASN A 132 1.54 -14.98 7.34
CA ASN A 132 0.97 -14.86 8.69
C ASN A 132 -0.27 -15.74 8.91
N SER A 133 -0.68 -16.54 7.91
CA SER A 133 -1.89 -17.37 7.97
C SER A 133 -3.20 -16.59 8.17
N THR A 134 -3.24 -15.31 7.77
CA THR A 134 -4.48 -14.52 7.67
C THR A 134 -5.17 -14.70 6.32
N LEU A 135 -4.45 -15.26 5.35
CA LEU A 135 -4.97 -15.72 4.07
C LEU A 135 -4.46 -17.14 3.82
N ASP A 136 -5.27 -17.98 3.19
CA ASP A 136 -4.79 -19.21 2.57
C ASP A 136 -4.36 -18.99 1.10
N TYR A 137 -3.83 -20.06 0.49
CA TYR A 137 -3.33 -19.98 -0.89
C TYR A 137 -4.44 -19.69 -1.90
N ASP A 138 -5.62 -20.27 -1.73
CA ASP A 138 -6.74 -20.10 -2.67
C ASP A 138 -7.34 -18.71 -2.53
N GLU A 139 -7.44 -18.18 -1.30
CA GLU A 139 -7.80 -16.79 -1.02
C GLU A 139 -6.81 -15.81 -1.64
N PHE A 140 -5.50 -16.05 -1.51
CA PHE A 140 -4.47 -15.22 -2.14
C PHE A 140 -4.66 -15.16 -3.67
N VAL A 141 -4.87 -16.31 -4.32
CA VAL A 141 -5.09 -16.38 -5.77
C VAL A 141 -6.36 -15.63 -6.17
N ALA A 142 -7.47 -15.90 -5.49
CA ALA A 142 -8.75 -15.25 -5.76
C ALA A 142 -8.69 -13.73 -5.57
N LEU A 143 -7.92 -13.25 -4.59
CA LEU A 143 -7.72 -11.81 -4.37
C LEU A 143 -6.86 -11.17 -5.45
N LEU A 144 -5.78 -11.84 -5.86
CA LEU A 144 -4.92 -11.36 -6.94
C LEU A 144 -5.70 -11.23 -8.26
N ASP A 145 -6.53 -12.22 -8.59
CA ASP A 145 -7.38 -12.19 -9.79
C ASP A 145 -8.41 -11.05 -9.71
N ARG A 146 -9.12 -10.90 -8.59
CA ARG A 146 -10.07 -9.79 -8.39
C ARG A 146 -9.41 -8.42 -8.47
N MET A 147 -8.16 -8.29 -8.00
CA MET A 147 -7.41 -7.04 -8.14
C MET A 147 -7.13 -6.73 -9.62
N ILE A 148 -6.68 -7.73 -10.39
CA ILE A 148 -6.41 -7.59 -11.82
C ILE A 148 -7.69 -7.19 -12.57
N ASP A 149 -8.81 -7.87 -12.29
CA ASP A 149 -10.13 -7.55 -12.88
C ASP A 149 -10.61 -6.14 -12.53
N SER A 150 -10.20 -5.64 -11.35
CA SER A 150 -10.49 -4.28 -10.89
C SER A 150 -9.54 -3.21 -11.48
N GLY A 151 -8.67 -3.60 -12.40
CA GLY A 151 -7.75 -2.72 -13.13
C GLY A 151 -6.32 -2.66 -12.58
N PHE A 152 -5.96 -3.52 -11.62
CA PHE A 152 -4.59 -3.56 -11.09
C PHE A 152 -3.62 -4.02 -12.18
N ARG A 153 -2.69 -3.14 -12.54
CA ARG A 153 -1.70 -3.43 -13.59
C ARG A 153 -0.55 -4.24 -13.03
N LEU A 154 -0.35 -5.42 -13.57
CA LEU A 154 0.68 -6.34 -13.13
C LEU A 154 1.48 -6.91 -14.31
N ASP A 155 2.80 -6.75 -14.26
CA ASP A 155 3.68 -7.38 -15.25
C ASP A 155 3.72 -8.90 -15.07
N SER A 156 3.74 -9.64 -16.18
CA SER A 156 3.76 -11.11 -16.19
C SER A 156 4.89 -11.74 -15.38
N LYS A 157 6.05 -11.07 -15.24
CA LYS A 157 7.17 -11.54 -14.41
C LYS A 157 6.84 -11.36 -12.93
N VAL A 158 6.20 -10.26 -12.55
CA VAL A 158 5.79 -10.00 -11.17
C VAL A 158 4.69 -10.98 -10.77
N TYR A 159 3.70 -11.21 -11.64
CA TYR A 159 2.68 -12.25 -11.43
C TYR A 159 3.29 -13.63 -11.18
N ARG A 160 4.17 -14.08 -12.08
CA ARG A 160 4.86 -15.38 -11.92
C ARG A 160 5.65 -15.48 -10.63
N ARG A 161 6.35 -14.40 -10.25
CA ARG A 161 7.11 -14.34 -9.00
C ARG A 161 6.18 -14.46 -7.79
N ALA A 162 5.07 -13.72 -7.79
CA ALA A 162 4.07 -13.76 -6.73
C ALA A 162 3.48 -15.17 -6.57
N MET A 163 3.07 -15.82 -7.65
CA MET A 163 2.53 -17.19 -7.62
C MET A 163 3.54 -18.22 -7.13
N ASN A 164 4.81 -18.11 -7.54
CA ASN A 164 5.85 -19.01 -7.05
C ASN A 164 6.11 -18.84 -5.55
N MET A 165 6.11 -17.59 -5.06
CA MET A 165 6.22 -17.30 -3.62
C MET A 165 5.02 -17.86 -2.87
N ALA A 166 3.80 -17.61 -3.33
CA ALA A 166 2.58 -18.11 -2.70
C ALA A 166 2.58 -19.64 -2.58
N LYS A 167 2.96 -20.36 -3.65
CA LYS A 167 3.08 -21.84 -3.63
C LYS A 167 4.11 -22.35 -2.63
N SER A 168 5.16 -21.58 -2.36
CA SER A 168 6.18 -21.97 -1.38
C SER A 168 5.71 -21.75 0.06
N LEU A 169 4.84 -20.77 0.27
CA LEU A 169 4.27 -20.41 1.58
C LEU A 169 3.10 -21.32 1.96
N GLY A 170 2.19 -21.61 1.02
CA GLY A 170 1.01 -22.46 1.25
C GLY A 170 1.28 -23.98 1.33
N LYS A 171 2.54 -24.40 1.32
CA LYS A 171 2.96 -25.81 1.50
C LYS A 171 3.35 -26.14 2.96
N LYS A 172 3.18 -25.19 3.87
CA LYS A 172 3.34 -25.40 5.32
C LYS A 172 2.03 -25.85 5.92
#